data_AF-A0A955ZWQ2-F1
#
_entry.id   AF-A0A955ZWQ2-F1
#
_cell.length_a   1.000
_cell.length_b   1.000
_cell.length_c   1.000
_cell.angle_alpha   90.00
_cell.angle_beta   90.00
_cell.angle_gamma   90.00
#
_symmetry.space_group_name_H-M   'P 1'
#
loop_
_entity.id
_entity.type
_entity.pdbx_description
1 polymer ?
#
loop_
_entity_poly.entity_id
_entity_poly.type
_entity_poly.pdbx_seq_one_letter_code
_entity_poly.pdbx_strand_id
1 'polypeptide(L)'
;RRGLVATALGLASAGCGPSEPPDPLAGERLVLFDAADADRLLERSARLEGTPLGRHSRALLDRARVCETLWGRFSTEDGEGLEGGASDRRDRDEMDALACAPVSEGAGPDPRDPPSDRTMRALALARRGDHSGWLTWPVGDDGQLELLIDIDARGGLEIEGWLVPPTDPGALALLLPDEAPPAASVLTPTATLLHLRMRPAGGLDLARLVPSGGQADRLFGLRGRLLEGALLAGTWELAFVAPPPGAGDTPPRAVIALHHRLATPIEHAVDELLARLEETWPIHHAPHVVTGADGVAREGACFDALPLLPDLAPCWVVTDRALVLAYDAPSLDRALGAPAVAAAPPSGGIPAASAIGHGLEVHLDRFARVDRVLLGEPSTGRPSDLYERLSLRLAAAPGGRVSIRASLEARP
;
A
#
# COMPACT_ATOMS: atom_id res chain seq x y z
N ARG A 1 -26.19 -13.54 55.84
CA ARG A 1 -25.39 -12.78 54.85
C ARG A 1 -24.17 -13.56 54.28
N ARG A 2 -24.06 -14.89 54.45
CA ARG A 2 -22.98 -15.72 53.85
C ARG A 2 -23.47 -16.78 52.83
N GLY A 3 -24.75 -16.74 52.45
CA GLY A 3 -25.35 -17.73 51.53
C GLY A 3 -25.71 -17.22 50.13
N LEU A 4 -25.37 -15.97 49.80
CA LEU A 4 -25.79 -15.31 48.53
C LEU A 4 -24.62 -15.04 47.56
N VAL A 5 -23.39 -15.36 47.96
CA VAL A 5 -22.18 -15.17 47.12
C VAL A 5 -21.82 -16.46 46.34
N ALA A 6 -22.22 -17.64 46.81
CA ALA A 6 -21.91 -18.91 46.15
C ALA A 6 -22.74 -19.15 44.87
N THR A 7 -23.97 -18.63 44.79
CA THR A 7 -24.85 -18.82 43.63
C THR A 7 -24.53 -17.86 42.46
N ALA A 8 -23.82 -16.75 42.73
CA ALA A 8 -23.39 -15.82 41.69
C ALA A 8 -22.12 -16.30 40.96
N LEU A 9 -21.27 -17.12 41.59
CA LEU A 9 -20.11 -17.73 40.93
C LEU A 9 -20.46 -18.98 40.08
N GLY A 10 -21.59 -19.64 40.35
CA GLY A 10 -22.03 -20.81 39.57
C GLY A 10 -22.67 -20.49 38.22
N LEU A 11 -23.09 -19.23 37.99
CA LEU A 11 -23.68 -18.78 36.72
C LEU A 11 -22.66 -18.10 35.78
N ALA A 12 -21.44 -17.83 36.27
CA ALA A 12 -20.35 -17.31 35.44
C ALA A 12 -19.55 -18.41 34.71
N SER A 13 -19.69 -19.69 35.11
CA SER A 13 -18.98 -20.82 34.50
C SER A 13 -19.75 -21.57 33.41
N ALA A 14 -21.01 -21.17 33.12
CA ALA A 14 -21.82 -21.75 32.03
C ALA A 14 -21.79 -20.93 30.73
N GLY A 15 -20.96 -19.87 30.67
CA GLY A 15 -20.84 -18.96 29.52
C GLY A 15 -19.74 -19.33 28.51
N CYS A 16 -19.04 -20.44 28.68
CA CYS A 16 -18.16 -20.97 27.63
C CYS A 16 -19.04 -21.66 26.58
N GLY A 17 -19.62 -20.88 25.67
CA GLY A 17 -20.21 -21.43 24.44
C GLY A 17 -19.16 -22.30 23.72
N PRO A 18 -19.60 -23.34 22.97
CA PRO A 18 -18.66 -24.11 22.17
C PRO A 18 -17.85 -23.14 21.30
N SER A 19 -16.52 -23.22 21.42
CA SER A 19 -15.61 -22.48 20.55
C SER A 19 -16.03 -22.73 19.11
N GLU A 20 -16.30 -21.66 18.37
CA GLU A 20 -16.63 -21.74 16.95
C GLU A 20 -15.56 -22.60 16.27
N PRO A 21 -15.95 -23.63 15.49
CA PRO A 21 -14.97 -24.50 14.85
C PRO A 21 -14.03 -23.63 14.01
N PRO A 22 -12.70 -23.90 14.05
CA PRO A 22 -11.73 -23.11 13.32
C PRO A 22 -12.10 -23.10 11.83
N ASP A 23 -12.00 -21.92 11.20
CA ASP A 23 -12.26 -21.76 9.78
C ASP A 23 -11.28 -22.66 8.99
N PRO A 24 -11.76 -23.67 8.24
CA PRO A 24 -10.90 -24.57 7.48
C PRO A 24 -10.09 -23.85 6.39
N LEU A 25 -10.42 -22.59 6.05
CA LEU A 25 -9.68 -21.76 5.10
C LEU A 25 -8.57 -20.94 5.75
N ALA A 26 -8.47 -20.92 7.09
CA ALA A 26 -7.45 -20.16 7.79
C ALA A 26 -6.06 -20.74 7.51
N GLY A 27 -5.11 -19.88 7.14
CA GLY A 27 -3.74 -20.28 6.81
C GLY A 27 -3.54 -20.77 5.37
N GLU A 28 -4.61 -20.92 4.60
CA GLU A 28 -4.55 -21.41 3.23
C GLU A 28 -4.24 -20.26 2.25
N ARG A 29 -3.51 -20.60 1.18
CA ARG A 29 -3.28 -19.71 0.03
C ARG A 29 -4.15 -20.22 -1.12
N LEU A 30 -5.28 -19.57 -1.35
CA LEU A 30 -6.23 -19.99 -2.38
C LEU A 30 -6.60 -18.80 -3.25
N VAL A 31 -6.75 -19.08 -4.53
CA VAL A 31 -7.24 -18.13 -5.53
C VAL A 31 -8.26 -18.84 -6.40
N LEU A 32 -9.42 -18.21 -6.57
CA LEU A 32 -10.50 -18.69 -7.41
C LEU A 32 -11.05 -17.56 -8.26
N PHE A 33 -11.25 -17.81 -9.56
CA PHE A 33 -11.90 -16.88 -10.48
C PHE A 33 -12.95 -17.59 -11.33
N ASP A 34 -14.05 -16.88 -11.60
CA ASP A 34 -14.88 -17.15 -12.77
C ASP A 34 -14.05 -16.94 -14.03
N ALA A 35 -13.98 -17.96 -14.88
CA ALA A 35 -13.10 -17.91 -16.04
C ALA A 35 -13.62 -16.93 -17.12
N ALA A 36 -14.94 -16.80 -17.28
CA ALA A 36 -15.55 -15.91 -18.26
C ALA A 36 -15.38 -14.43 -17.87
N ASP A 37 -15.43 -14.13 -16.57
CA ASP A 37 -15.11 -12.79 -16.08
C ASP A 37 -13.61 -12.49 -16.13
N ALA A 38 -12.77 -13.45 -15.75
CA ALA A 38 -11.32 -13.31 -15.82
C ALA A 38 -10.83 -13.06 -17.24
N ASP A 39 -11.46 -13.66 -18.26
CA ASP A 39 -11.12 -13.48 -19.68
C ASP A 39 -10.99 -11.99 -20.04
N ARG A 40 -11.92 -11.12 -19.62
CA ARG A 40 -11.89 -9.68 -19.93
C ARG A 40 -10.65 -8.98 -19.37
N LEU A 41 -10.32 -9.25 -18.11
CA LEU A 41 -9.13 -8.70 -17.45
C LEU A 41 -7.84 -9.24 -18.09
N LEU A 42 -7.81 -10.53 -18.39
CA LEU A 42 -6.67 -11.23 -18.97
C LEU A 42 -6.43 -10.78 -20.41
N GLU A 43 -7.46 -10.60 -21.23
CA GLU A 43 -7.38 -10.05 -22.59
C GLU A 43 -6.82 -8.63 -22.58
N ARG A 44 -7.27 -7.78 -21.67
CA ARG A 44 -6.74 -6.43 -21.51
C ARG A 44 -5.25 -6.49 -21.12
N SER A 45 -4.93 -7.23 -20.07
CA SER A 45 -3.57 -7.32 -19.52
C SER A 45 -2.58 -8.02 -20.47
N ALA A 46 -3.06 -8.93 -21.32
CA ALA A 46 -2.27 -9.59 -22.36
C ALA A 46 -1.64 -8.61 -23.38
N ARG A 47 -2.23 -7.40 -23.53
CA ARG A 47 -1.71 -6.30 -24.37
C ARG A 47 -0.42 -5.68 -23.85
N LEU A 48 -0.02 -5.99 -22.61
CA LEU A 48 1.29 -5.61 -22.06
C LEU A 48 2.40 -6.49 -22.65
N GLU A 49 2.56 -6.45 -23.97
CA GLU A 49 3.53 -7.27 -24.70
C GLU A 49 4.96 -7.05 -24.21
N GLY A 50 5.76 -8.12 -24.19
CA GLY A 50 7.12 -8.09 -23.64
C GLY A 50 7.24 -8.07 -22.12
N THR A 51 6.18 -7.74 -21.38
CA THR A 51 6.20 -7.73 -19.90
C THR A 51 5.93 -9.13 -19.30
N PRO A 52 6.39 -9.41 -18.06
CA PRO A 52 5.99 -10.61 -17.33
C PRO A 52 4.47 -10.73 -17.21
N LEU A 53 3.79 -9.65 -16.78
CA LEU A 53 2.34 -9.62 -16.62
C LEU A 53 1.60 -10.02 -17.92
N GLY A 54 1.97 -9.43 -19.05
CA GLY A 54 1.36 -9.77 -20.34
C GLY A 54 1.61 -11.22 -20.79
N ARG A 55 2.75 -11.82 -20.42
CA ARG A 55 3.01 -13.26 -20.66
C ARG A 55 2.11 -14.15 -19.80
N HIS A 56 2.01 -13.89 -18.49
CA HIS A 56 1.13 -14.65 -17.59
C HIS A 56 -0.33 -14.48 -17.97
N SER A 57 -0.77 -13.26 -18.31
CA SER A 57 -2.14 -13.02 -18.74
C SER A 57 -2.50 -13.83 -19.97
N ARG A 58 -1.60 -13.96 -20.97
CA ARG A 58 -1.83 -14.82 -22.14
C ARG A 58 -1.92 -16.30 -21.78
N ALA A 59 -1.00 -16.79 -20.95
CA ALA A 59 -1.01 -18.19 -20.52
C ALA A 59 -2.29 -18.55 -19.74
N LEU A 60 -2.77 -17.64 -18.89
CA LEU A 60 -4.02 -17.80 -18.16
C LEU A 60 -5.25 -17.62 -19.05
N LEU A 61 -5.22 -16.73 -20.03
CA LEU A 61 -6.30 -16.51 -20.98
C LEU A 61 -6.62 -17.78 -21.77
N ASP A 62 -5.59 -18.47 -22.26
CA ASP A 62 -5.77 -19.74 -22.98
C ASP A 62 -6.45 -20.81 -22.11
N ARG A 63 -6.19 -20.80 -20.79
CA ARG A 63 -6.88 -21.67 -19.82
C ARG A 63 -8.29 -21.20 -19.55
N ALA A 64 -8.49 -19.90 -19.30
CA ALA A 64 -9.80 -19.31 -19.00
C ALA A 64 -10.83 -19.66 -20.08
N ARG A 65 -10.41 -19.68 -21.35
CA ARG A 65 -11.28 -20.02 -22.50
C ARG A 65 -11.76 -21.46 -22.54
N VAL A 66 -11.13 -22.38 -21.82
CA VAL A 66 -11.51 -23.80 -21.76
C VAL A 66 -11.98 -24.25 -20.38
N CYS A 67 -11.91 -23.39 -19.36
CA CYS A 67 -12.38 -23.67 -18.02
C CYS A 67 -13.67 -22.88 -17.73
N GLU A 68 -14.50 -23.38 -16.82
CA GLU A 68 -15.55 -22.57 -16.18
C GLU A 68 -14.98 -21.77 -15.00
N THR A 69 -14.04 -22.36 -14.27
CA THR A 69 -13.43 -21.76 -13.08
C THR A 69 -11.92 -21.98 -13.12
N LEU A 70 -11.17 -20.91 -12.88
CA LEU A 70 -9.74 -20.97 -12.62
C LEU A 70 -9.51 -21.09 -11.11
N TRP A 71 -8.66 -22.03 -10.70
CA TRP A 71 -8.41 -22.36 -9.30
C TRP A 71 -6.94 -22.65 -9.05
N GLY A 72 -6.42 -22.15 -7.93
CA GLY A 72 -5.09 -22.50 -7.43
C GLY A 72 -5.09 -22.59 -5.90
N ARG A 73 -4.34 -23.59 -5.40
CA ARG A 73 -3.98 -23.75 -4.00
C ARG A 73 -2.46 -23.81 -3.91
N PHE A 74 -1.88 -22.99 -3.05
CA PHE A 74 -0.43 -22.82 -2.94
C PHE A 74 0.04 -23.35 -1.59
N SER A 75 1.11 -24.16 -1.61
CA SER A 75 1.69 -24.69 -0.37
C SER A 75 2.44 -23.58 0.38
N THR A 76 2.30 -23.57 1.70
CA THR A 76 3.10 -22.72 2.61
C THR A 76 4.44 -23.38 2.98
N GLU A 77 4.56 -24.70 2.80
CA GLU A 77 5.70 -25.50 3.28
C GLU A 77 6.98 -25.32 2.45
N ASP A 78 6.91 -24.72 1.26
CA ASP A 78 8.08 -24.51 0.39
C ASP A 78 8.93 -23.27 0.78
N GLY A 79 8.55 -22.55 1.84
CA GLY A 79 9.14 -21.26 2.25
C GLY A 79 10.21 -21.29 3.34
N GLU A 80 10.52 -22.43 3.95
CA GLU A 80 11.58 -22.53 4.96
C GLU A 80 12.98 -22.50 4.31
N GLY A 81 13.45 -21.30 3.97
CA GLY A 81 14.81 -21.12 3.45
C GLY A 81 15.14 -19.76 2.84
N LEU A 82 14.67 -18.65 3.43
CA LEU A 82 15.14 -17.30 3.04
C LEU A 82 16.57 -16.99 3.53
N GLU A 83 17.20 -17.87 4.29
CA GLU A 83 18.60 -17.75 4.70
C GLU A 83 19.51 -18.66 3.85
N GLY A 84 19.83 -18.21 2.64
CA GLY A 84 21.06 -18.64 1.96
C GLY A 84 20.93 -19.41 0.64
N GLY A 85 20.91 -18.66 -0.46
CA GLY A 85 21.64 -19.02 -1.68
C GLY A 85 21.05 -20.09 -2.62
N ALA A 86 20.32 -19.64 -3.65
CA ALA A 86 20.40 -20.04 -5.08
C ALA A 86 19.06 -19.76 -5.77
N SER A 87 18.95 -18.54 -6.30
CA SER A 87 17.76 -17.84 -6.78
C SER A 87 17.40 -18.07 -8.26
N ASP A 88 17.52 -19.29 -8.81
CA ASP A 88 17.47 -19.42 -10.29
C ASP A 88 16.54 -20.51 -10.84
N ARG A 89 15.81 -21.27 -10.01
CA ARG A 89 14.90 -22.34 -10.49
C ARG A 89 13.59 -22.55 -9.72
N ARG A 90 13.31 -21.78 -8.66
CA ARG A 90 12.09 -21.95 -7.85
C ARG A 90 11.01 -20.88 -8.05
N ASP A 91 11.31 -19.81 -8.78
CA ASP A 91 10.29 -18.89 -9.31
C ASP A 91 9.62 -19.49 -10.55
N ARG A 92 9.09 -20.71 -10.44
CA ARG A 92 7.93 -21.03 -11.28
C ARG A 92 6.84 -20.15 -10.75
N ASP A 93 6.50 -19.10 -11.49
CA ASP A 93 5.46 -18.14 -11.15
C ASP A 93 4.26 -18.88 -10.58
N GLU A 94 3.97 -18.66 -9.29
CA GLU A 94 2.87 -19.33 -8.59
C GLU A 94 1.56 -19.17 -9.41
N MET A 95 1.39 -18.05 -10.10
CA MET A 95 0.28 -17.80 -11.03
C MET A 95 0.11 -18.85 -12.13
N ASP A 96 1.19 -19.49 -12.60
CA ASP A 96 1.12 -20.59 -13.57
C ASP A 96 0.50 -21.86 -12.97
N ALA A 97 0.33 -21.95 -11.65
CA ALA A 97 -0.35 -23.05 -10.97
C ALA A 97 -1.89 -22.92 -10.97
N LEU A 98 -2.45 -21.79 -11.44
CA LEU A 98 -3.90 -21.69 -11.67
C LEU A 98 -4.33 -22.68 -12.78
N ALA A 99 -5.16 -23.64 -12.42
CA ALA A 99 -5.65 -24.70 -13.30
C ALA A 99 -7.17 -24.63 -13.46
N CYS A 100 -7.72 -25.35 -14.45
CA CYS A 100 -9.15 -25.59 -14.50
C CYS A 100 -9.58 -26.34 -13.23
N ALA A 101 -10.61 -25.85 -12.56
CA ALA A 101 -11.27 -26.61 -11.52
C ALA A 101 -11.78 -27.94 -12.12
N PRO A 102 -11.40 -29.12 -11.58
CA PRO A 102 -11.87 -30.39 -12.11
C PRO A 102 -13.40 -30.52 -12.02
N VAL A 103 -14.06 -30.90 -13.12
CA VAL A 103 -15.50 -31.19 -13.14
C VAL A 103 -15.73 -32.38 -12.21
N SER A 104 -16.43 -32.16 -11.09
CA SER A 104 -16.57 -33.19 -10.05
C SER A 104 -17.52 -34.30 -10.49
N GLU A 105 -16.99 -35.47 -10.87
CA GLU A 105 -17.76 -36.71 -10.93
C GLU A 105 -17.47 -37.58 -9.69
N GLY A 106 -18.47 -37.81 -8.83
CA GLY A 106 -18.51 -38.96 -7.91
C GLY A 106 -18.06 -38.77 -6.43
N ALA A 107 -18.83 -39.39 -5.53
CA ALA A 107 -18.67 -39.65 -4.08
C ALA A 107 -18.44 -38.47 -3.10
N GLY A 108 -19.26 -38.37 -2.05
CA GLY A 108 -19.19 -37.33 -1.01
C GLY A 108 -17.98 -37.49 -0.06
N PRO A 109 -17.56 -36.40 0.60
CA PRO A 109 -16.35 -36.39 1.44
C PRO A 109 -16.50 -37.24 2.71
N ASP A 110 -15.44 -37.97 3.10
CA ASP A 110 -15.30 -38.55 4.44
C ASP A 110 -14.92 -37.41 5.43
N PRO A 111 -15.70 -37.18 6.50
CA PRO A 111 -15.43 -36.11 7.46
C PRO A 111 -14.15 -36.28 8.30
N ARG A 112 -13.42 -37.40 8.16
CA ARG A 112 -12.18 -37.66 8.92
C ARG A 112 -10.89 -37.36 8.16
N ASP A 113 -10.96 -37.14 6.85
CA ASP A 113 -9.79 -36.78 6.06
C ASP A 113 -9.52 -35.27 6.14
N PRO A 114 -8.25 -34.82 6.05
CA PRO A 114 -7.96 -33.40 5.84
C PRO A 114 -8.79 -32.91 4.65
N PRO A 115 -9.29 -31.66 4.67
CA PRO A 115 -10.24 -31.20 3.68
C PRO A 115 -9.62 -31.39 2.30
N SER A 116 -10.20 -32.34 1.56
CA SER A 116 -9.78 -32.63 0.19
C SER A 116 -9.80 -31.34 -0.63
N ASP A 117 -9.01 -31.25 -1.69
CA ASP A 117 -9.05 -30.09 -2.59
C ASP A 117 -10.47 -29.79 -3.10
N ARG A 118 -11.31 -30.83 -3.21
CA ARG A 118 -12.74 -30.69 -3.51
C ARG A 118 -13.50 -29.95 -2.41
N THR A 119 -13.28 -30.30 -1.14
CA THR A 119 -13.88 -29.62 0.02
C THR A 119 -13.44 -28.17 0.07
N MET A 120 -12.13 -27.91 -0.07
CA MET A 120 -11.55 -26.56 -0.08
C MET A 120 -12.14 -25.71 -1.20
N ARG A 121 -12.26 -26.28 -2.40
CA ARG A 121 -12.88 -25.60 -3.53
C ARG A 121 -14.37 -25.32 -3.29
N ALA A 122 -15.13 -26.25 -2.73
CA ALA A 122 -16.54 -26.03 -2.43
C ALA A 122 -16.73 -24.88 -1.43
N LEU A 123 -15.85 -24.80 -0.41
CA LEU A 123 -15.81 -23.68 0.53
C LEU A 123 -15.42 -22.37 -0.15
N ALA A 124 -14.40 -22.38 -1.01
CA ALA A 124 -13.98 -21.21 -1.75
C ALA A 124 -15.04 -20.69 -2.72
N LEU A 125 -15.76 -21.58 -3.42
CA LEU A 125 -16.90 -21.23 -4.27
C LEU A 125 -18.02 -20.60 -3.44
N ALA A 126 -18.32 -21.16 -2.27
CA ALA A 126 -19.31 -20.61 -1.35
C ALA A 126 -18.90 -19.23 -0.80
N ARG A 127 -17.59 -19.01 -0.53
CA ARG A 127 -17.05 -17.72 -0.09
C ARG A 127 -17.04 -16.68 -1.20
N ARG A 128 -16.67 -17.06 -2.43
CA ARG A 128 -16.74 -16.18 -3.60
C ARG A 128 -18.16 -15.70 -3.84
N GLY A 129 -19.15 -16.59 -3.73
CA GLY A 129 -20.53 -16.28 -4.08
C GLY A 129 -20.64 -15.82 -5.55
N ASP A 130 -21.29 -14.68 -5.75
CA ASP A 130 -21.56 -14.08 -7.06
C ASP A 130 -20.44 -13.18 -7.59
N HIS A 131 -19.34 -13.02 -6.84
CA HIS A 131 -18.20 -12.21 -7.27
C HIS A 131 -17.41 -12.89 -8.39
N SER A 132 -16.72 -12.11 -9.21
CA SER A 132 -15.86 -12.65 -10.29
C SER A 132 -14.68 -13.46 -9.75
N GLY A 133 -14.21 -13.19 -8.53
CA GLY A 133 -13.10 -13.90 -7.91
C GLY A 133 -13.04 -13.76 -6.40
N TRP A 134 -12.26 -14.65 -5.79
CA TRP A 134 -11.97 -14.67 -4.36
C TRP A 134 -10.53 -15.12 -4.13
N LEU A 135 -9.87 -14.46 -3.19
CA LEU A 135 -8.50 -14.74 -2.78
C LEU A 135 -8.44 -14.79 -1.25
N THR A 136 -7.73 -15.78 -0.73
CA THR A 136 -7.34 -15.82 0.68
C THR A 136 -5.84 -16.09 0.78
N TRP A 137 -5.16 -15.34 1.64
CA TRP A 137 -3.71 -15.38 1.77
C TRP A 137 -3.28 -15.19 3.23
N PRO A 138 -2.44 -16.06 3.81
CA PRO A 138 -1.92 -15.88 5.16
C PRO A 138 -0.92 -14.71 5.16
N VAL A 139 -0.92 -13.93 6.24
CA VAL A 139 -0.05 -12.76 6.43
C VAL A 139 0.69 -12.91 7.75
N GLY A 140 2.01 -13.12 7.70
CA GLY A 140 2.78 -13.47 8.89
C GLY A 140 2.41 -14.86 9.42
N ASP A 141 2.53 -15.04 10.74
CA ASP A 141 2.32 -16.35 11.37
C ASP A 141 0.84 -16.69 11.57
N ASP A 142 0.00 -15.69 11.84
CA ASP A 142 -1.40 -15.84 12.25
C ASP A 142 -2.36 -14.83 11.62
N GLY A 143 -1.88 -13.93 10.76
CA GLY A 143 -2.70 -13.00 10.01
C GLY A 143 -3.31 -13.64 8.76
N GLN A 144 -4.38 -13.02 8.24
CA GLN A 144 -5.10 -13.48 7.07
C GLN A 144 -5.63 -12.30 6.25
N LEU A 145 -5.37 -12.32 4.95
CA LEU A 145 -5.98 -11.45 3.95
C LEU A 145 -7.08 -12.24 3.22
N GLU A 146 -8.26 -11.66 3.08
CA GLU A 146 -9.36 -12.19 2.28
C GLU A 146 -9.91 -11.08 1.38
N LEU A 147 -9.98 -11.35 0.07
CA LEU A 147 -10.40 -10.40 -0.96
C LEU A 147 -11.48 -11.03 -1.84
N LEU A 148 -12.53 -10.27 -2.10
CA LEU A 148 -13.53 -10.49 -3.14
C LEU A 148 -13.22 -9.54 -4.29
N ILE A 149 -13.34 -10.05 -5.52
CA ILE A 149 -12.89 -9.35 -6.72
C ILE A 149 -14.02 -9.36 -7.74
N ASP A 150 -14.38 -8.19 -8.24
CA ASP A 150 -15.34 -8.01 -9.33
C ASP A 150 -14.64 -7.41 -10.55
N ILE A 151 -14.90 -8.00 -11.73
CA ILE A 151 -14.28 -7.59 -12.99
C ILE A 151 -15.33 -6.91 -13.87
N ASP A 152 -15.15 -5.60 -14.12
CA ASP A 152 -16.10 -4.84 -14.92
C ASP A 152 -16.08 -5.24 -16.42
N ALA A 153 -17.05 -4.75 -17.18
CA ALA A 153 -17.16 -5.06 -18.62
C ALA A 153 -15.97 -4.57 -19.46
N ARG A 154 -15.16 -3.64 -18.93
CA ARG A 154 -13.98 -3.08 -19.60
C ARG A 154 -12.69 -3.77 -19.15
N GLY A 155 -12.74 -4.72 -18.21
CA GLY A 155 -11.56 -5.35 -17.61
C GLY A 155 -10.92 -4.51 -16.51
N GLY A 156 -11.66 -3.59 -15.89
CA GLY A 156 -11.30 -2.95 -14.62
C GLY A 156 -11.60 -3.87 -13.43
N LEU A 157 -11.09 -3.51 -12.26
CA LEU A 157 -11.26 -4.27 -11.03
C LEU A 157 -11.88 -3.42 -9.93
N GLU A 158 -12.82 -4.01 -9.20
CA GLU A 158 -13.23 -3.57 -7.88
C GLU A 158 -12.92 -4.70 -6.89
N ILE A 159 -12.28 -4.35 -5.78
CA ILE A 159 -11.82 -5.30 -4.78
C ILE A 159 -12.34 -4.85 -3.43
N GLU A 160 -12.99 -5.75 -2.70
CA GLU A 160 -13.41 -5.54 -1.32
C GLU A 160 -12.90 -6.68 -0.45
N GLY A 161 -12.55 -6.41 0.80
CA GLY A 161 -12.06 -7.48 1.65
C GLY A 161 -11.67 -7.03 3.05
N TRP A 162 -11.00 -7.94 3.75
CA TRP A 162 -10.46 -7.69 5.07
C TRP A 162 -9.07 -8.29 5.25
N LEU A 163 -8.29 -7.60 6.06
CA LEU A 163 -7.04 -8.09 6.63
C LEU A 163 -7.26 -8.28 8.13
N VAL A 164 -7.01 -9.49 8.62
CA VAL A 164 -6.69 -9.77 10.01
C VAL A 164 -5.17 -9.62 10.12
N PRO A 165 -4.65 -8.55 10.75
CA PRO A 165 -3.21 -8.39 10.87
C PRO A 165 -2.62 -9.49 11.76
N PRO A 166 -1.37 -9.93 11.51
CA PRO A 166 -0.70 -10.85 12.42
C PRO A 166 -0.44 -10.21 13.78
N THR A 167 -0.23 -11.04 14.80
CA THR A 167 0.10 -10.60 16.18
C THR A 167 1.37 -9.77 16.22
N ASP A 168 2.38 -10.09 15.40
CA ASP A 168 3.55 -9.24 15.18
C ASP A 168 3.56 -8.69 13.74
N PRO A 169 2.98 -7.51 13.51
CA PRO A 169 2.91 -6.93 12.18
C PRO A 169 4.26 -6.39 11.66
N GLY A 170 5.30 -6.27 12.48
CA GLY A 170 6.58 -5.70 12.04
C GLY A 170 6.40 -4.38 11.27
N ALA A 171 6.92 -4.31 10.04
CA ALA A 171 6.79 -3.14 9.17
C ALA A 171 5.35 -2.89 8.67
N LEU A 172 4.50 -3.92 8.60
CA LEU A 172 3.08 -3.78 8.23
C LEU A 172 2.34 -2.85 9.18
N ALA A 173 2.82 -2.69 10.42
CA ALA A 173 2.23 -1.80 11.42
C ALA A 173 2.04 -0.36 10.90
N LEU A 174 2.91 0.13 10.00
CA LEU A 174 2.81 1.46 9.40
C LEU A 174 1.68 1.60 8.38
N LEU A 175 1.13 0.47 7.92
CA LEU A 175 0.02 0.39 6.98
C LEU A 175 -1.30 0.00 7.65
N LEU A 176 -1.28 -0.34 8.95
CA LEU A 176 -2.50 -0.66 9.72
C LEU A 176 -3.17 0.64 10.18
N PRO A 177 -4.36 0.99 9.64
CA PRO A 177 -5.01 2.25 9.95
C PRO A 177 -5.48 2.35 11.40
N ASP A 178 -5.37 3.54 11.97
CA ASP A 178 -6.03 3.94 13.22
C ASP A 178 -7.55 4.11 13.00
N GLU A 179 -8.33 4.08 14.07
CA GLU A 179 -9.77 4.38 14.02
C GLU A 179 -10.00 5.87 13.70
N ALA A 180 -9.11 6.74 14.17
CA ALA A 180 -9.16 8.15 13.85
C ALA A 180 -8.71 8.40 12.40
N PRO A 181 -9.38 9.29 11.65
CA PRO A 181 -8.95 9.60 10.29
C PRO A 181 -7.57 10.28 10.28
N PRO A 182 -6.80 10.14 9.20
CA PRO A 182 -5.55 10.88 9.07
C PRO A 182 -5.81 12.38 8.98
N ALA A 183 -4.87 13.20 9.45
CA ALA A 183 -4.93 14.65 9.33
C ALA A 183 -5.08 15.11 7.88
N ALA A 184 -5.66 16.29 7.66
CA ALA A 184 -5.90 16.83 6.33
C ALA A 184 -4.59 17.00 5.55
N SER A 185 -4.57 16.53 4.31
CA SER A 185 -3.36 16.48 3.48
C SER A 185 -2.67 17.85 3.37
N VAL A 186 -1.34 17.84 3.41
CA VAL A 186 -0.49 19.01 3.11
C VAL A 186 0.13 18.94 1.71
N LEU A 187 0.24 17.74 1.13
CA LEU A 187 0.79 17.55 -0.21
C LEU A 187 -0.30 17.71 -1.26
N THR A 188 -0.02 18.47 -2.31
CA THR A 188 -1.00 18.81 -3.35
C THR A 188 -1.26 17.61 -4.25
N PRO A 189 -2.46 16.98 -4.21
CA PRO A 189 -2.71 15.73 -4.93
C PRO A 189 -2.70 15.85 -6.45
N THR A 190 -2.80 17.06 -7.00
CA THR A 190 -2.79 17.29 -8.46
C THR A 190 -1.38 17.20 -9.06
N ALA A 191 -0.34 17.34 -8.25
CA ALA A 191 1.06 17.26 -8.68
C ALA A 191 1.66 15.85 -8.54
N THR A 192 0.93 14.94 -7.90
CA THR A 192 1.43 13.60 -7.56
C THR A 192 1.11 12.58 -8.64
N LEU A 193 2.04 11.67 -8.88
CA LEU A 193 1.84 10.44 -9.65
C LEU A 193 1.33 9.32 -8.74
N LEU A 194 1.82 9.33 -7.50
CA LEU A 194 1.44 8.43 -6.42
C LEU A 194 1.22 9.26 -5.16
N HIS A 195 0.19 8.98 -4.38
CA HIS A 195 -0.05 9.58 -3.07
C HIS A 195 -0.55 8.54 -2.08
N LEU A 196 0.26 8.27 -1.05
CA LEU A 196 -0.07 7.45 0.10
C LEU A 196 -0.27 8.36 1.31
N ARG A 197 -1.35 8.16 2.06
CA ARG A 197 -1.65 8.88 3.29
C ARG A 197 -2.15 7.90 4.33
N MET A 198 -1.50 7.88 5.48
CA MET A 198 -1.75 6.90 6.54
C MET A 198 -1.63 7.54 7.92
N ARG A 199 -2.45 7.08 8.84
CA ARG A 199 -2.30 7.28 10.28
C ARG A 199 -2.29 5.90 10.92
N PRO A 200 -1.11 5.37 11.30
CA PRO A 200 -1.04 4.02 11.84
C PRO A 200 -1.66 3.93 13.23
N ALA A 201 -2.33 2.82 13.55
CA ALA A 201 -2.92 2.59 14.88
C ALA A 201 -1.88 2.64 16.01
N GLY A 202 -0.66 2.14 15.75
CA GLY A 202 0.46 2.18 16.69
C GLY A 202 1.25 3.50 16.70
N GLY A 203 0.85 4.48 15.88
CA GLY A 203 1.64 5.68 15.61
C GLY A 203 2.84 5.44 14.69
N LEU A 204 3.62 6.49 14.49
CA LEU A 204 4.85 6.48 13.68
C LEU A 204 6.02 6.03 14.57
N ASP A 205 6.15 4.72 14.81
CA ASP A 205 7.33 4.17 15.51
C ASP A 205 8.51 4.08 14.52
N LEU A 206 9.05 5.24 14.13
CA LEU A 206 10.15 5.33 13.16
C LEU A 206 11.41 4.65 13.69
N ALA A 207 11.58 4.59 15.02
CA ALA A 207 12.67 3.86 15.65
C ALA A 207 12.67 2.37 15.30
N ARG A 208 11.52 1.72 15.07
CA ARG A 208 11.45 0.32 14.59
C ARG A 208 11.98 0.13 13.17
N LEU A 209 11.98 1.18 12.35
CA LEU A 209 12.56 1.11 10.99
C LEU A 209 14.08 1.17 11.01
N VAL A 210 14.68 1.56 12.14
CA VAL A 210 16.13 1.68 12.29
C VAL A 210 16.66 0.41 12.98
N PRO A 211 17.49 -0.40 12.30
CA PRO A 211 18.11 -1.56 12.93
C PRO A 211 18.93 -1.15 14.16
N SER A 212 18.72 -1.84 15.28
CA SER A 212 19.45 -1.59 16.52
C SER A 212 20.96 -1.77 16.32
N GLY A 213 21.76 -0.87 16.89
CA GLY A 213 23.23 -0.85 16.71
C GLY A 213 23.71 -0.34 15.33
N GLY A 214 22.80 0.02 14.42
CA GLY A 214 23.13 0.64 13.14
C GLY A 214 23.79 2.02 13.28
N GLN A 215 24.31 2.58 12.17
CA GLN A 215 24.79 3.97 12.17
C GLN A 215 23.65 4.95 12.47
N ALA A 216 22.46 4.71 11.93
CA ALA A 216 21.28 5.51 12.24
C ALA A 216 20.87 5.44 13.72
N ASP A 217 20.89 4.25 14.35
CA ASP A 217 20.58 4.14 15.80
C ASP A 217 21.58 4.94 16.66
N ARG A 218 22.86 4.93 16.29
CA ARG A 218 23.91 5.74 16.94
C ARG A 218 23.74 7.24 16.73
N LEU A 219 23.18 7.66 15.59
CA LEU A 219 22.93 9.07 15.26
C LEU A 219 21.63 9.60 15.88
N PHE A 220 20.60 8.75 15.99
CA PHE A 220 19.25 9.20 16.32
C PHE A 220 18.81 8.87 17.75
N GLY A 221 19.42 7.90 18.44
CA GLY A 221 19.38 7.69 19.89
C GLY A 221 17.99 7.77 20.59
N LEU A 222 18.02 7.88 21.92
CA LEU A 222 16.82 7.94 22.79
C LEU A 222 16.00 9.24 22.66
N ARG A 223 16.54 10.30 22.04
CA ARG A 223 15.85 11.60 21.88
C ARG A 223 14.74 11.54 20.82
N GLY A 224 14.89 10.74 19.77
CA GLY A 224 13.86 10.56 18.74
C GLY A 224 12.53 10.05 19.30
N ARG A 225 12.56 9.05 20.19
CA ARG A 225 11.34 8.39 20.71
C ARG A 225 10.45 9.31 21.56
N LEU A 226 11.04 10.24 22.31
CA LEU A 226 10.29 11.22 23.12
C LEU A 226 9.72 12.36 22.28
N LEU A 227 10.42 12.74 21.20
CA LEU A 227 9.98 13.77 20.25
C LEU A 227 8.88 13.24 19.32
N GLU A 228 9.02 12.01 18.83
CA GLU A 228 8.05 11.36 17.93
C GLU A 228 6.66 11.24 18.57
N GLY A 229 6.57 10.72 19.79
CA GLY A 229 5.27 10.48 20.44
C GLY A 229 4.56 11.76 20.93
N ALA A 230 5.31 12.81 21.25
CA ALA A 230 4.75 14.05 21.79
C ALA A 230 4.38 15.06 20.70
N LEU A 231 5.17 15.13 19.62
CA LEU A 231 5.04 16.17 18.61
C LEU A 231 4.28 15.72 17.38
N LEU A 232 4.37 14.45 16.99
CA LEU A 232 3.70 13.97 15.79
C LEU A 232 2.19 13.81 16.00
N ALA A 233 1.43 14.13 14.96
CA ALA A 233 0.00 13.86 14.90
C ALA A 233 -0.31 12.40 14.53
N GLY A 234 0.74 11.60 14.24
CA GLY A 234 0.63 10.20 13.82
C GLY A 234 0.24 10.01 12.36
N THR A 235 -0.01 11.08 11.60
CA THR A 235 -0.26 11.00 10.16
C THR A 235 1.04 11.20 9.39
N TRP A 236 1.24 10.38 8.35
CA TRP A 236 2.28 10.58 7.36
C TRP A 236 1.71 10.52 5.95
N GLU A 237 2.37 11.23 5.04
CA GLU A 237 2.10 11.18 3.62
C GLU A 237 3.38 10.89 2.86
N LEU A 238 3.26 10.13 1.79
CA LEU A 238 4.30 9.91 0.79
C LEU A 238 3.70 10.21 -0.57
N ALA A 239 4.41 11.02 -1.35
CA ALA A 239 4.05 11.29 -2.73
C ALA A 239 5.24 11.11 -3.66
N PHE A 240 4.99 10.65 -4.88
CA PHE A 240 5.93 10.82 -5.99
C PHE A 240 5.45 11.96 -6.87
N VAL A 241 6.26 12.98 -7.05
CA VAL A 241 5.93 14.13 -7.90
C VAL A 241 6.59 13.99 -9.26
N ALA A 242 5.88 14.42 -10.30
CA ALA A 242 6.42 14.46 -11.65
C ALA A 242 7.61 15.45 -11.73
N PRO A 243 8.60 15.19 -12.59
CA PRO A 243 9.70 16.14 -12.84
C PRO A 243 9.20 17.42 -13.54
N PRO A 244 9.93 18.55 -13.42
CA PRO A 244 9.60 19.79 -14.13
C PRO A 244 9.48 19.61 -15.65
N PRO A 245 8.57 20.33 -16.34
CA PRO A 245 8.61 20.44 -17.79
C PRO A 245 10.00 20.88 -18.22
N GLY A 246 10.61 20.15 -19.14
CA GLY A 246 11.96 20.44 -19.63
C GLY A 246 13.10 19.95 -18.74
N ALA A 247 12.84 19.23 -17.64
CA ALA A 247 13.88 18.65 -16.78
C ALA A 247 14.62 17.43 -17.37
N GLY A 248 14.45 17.15 -18.67
CA GLY A 248 15.08 16.02 -19.36
C GLY A 248 14.77 14.69 -18.68
N ASP A 249 15.80 13.86 -18.49
CA ASP A 249 15.73 12.48 -17.99
C ASP A 249 15.55 12.38 -16.45
N THR A 250 15.10 13.44 -15.79
CA THR A 250 14.94 13.44 -14.33
C THR A 250 13.78 12.54 -13.90
N PRO A 251 14.01 11.49 -13.09
CA PRO A 251 12.94 10.61 -12.66
C PRO A 251 12.00 11.32 -11.67
N PRO A 252 10.76 10.80 -11.49
CA PRO A 252 9.89 11.23 -10.41
C PRO A 252 10.59 11.13 -9.05
N ARG A 253 10.36 12.13 -8.18
CA ARG A 253 11.02 12.22 -6.87
C ARG A 253 10.02 12.05 -5.74
N ALA A 254 10.48 11.43 -4.66
CA ALA A 254 9.67 11.24 -3.45
C ALA A 254 9.63 12.52 -2.60
N VAL A 255 8.46 12.78 -2.01
CA VAL A 255 8.22 13.80 -1.00
C VAL A 255 7.46 13.16 0.15
N ILE A 256 7.91 13.42 1.38
CA ILE A 256 7.33 12.87 2.60
C ILE A 256 6.81 14.03 3.44
N ALA A 257 5.61 13.90 4.01
CA ALA A 257 5.12 14.81 5.02
C ALA A 257 4.85 14.07 6.33
N LEU A 258 5.46 14.54 7.41
CA LEU A 258 5.26 14.05 8.77
C LEU A 258 4.41 15.06 9.53
N HIS A 259 3.15 14.70 9.81
CA HIS A 259 2.23 15.63 10.48
C HIS A 259 2.58 15.79 11.94
N HIS A 260 2.45 17.01 12.43
CA HIS A 260 2.73 17.39 13.81
C HIS A 260 1.60 18.19 14.42
N ARG A 261 1.60 18.28 15.74
CA ARG A 261 0.61 19.03 16.52
C ARG A 261 1.00 20.49 16.68
N LEU A 262 2.30 20.80 16.67
CA LEU A 262 2.86 22.12 16.92
C LEU A 262 4.08 22.34 16.02
N ALA A 263 4.12 23.46 15.28
CA ALA A 263 5.21 23.79 14.36
C ALA A 263 6.50 24.19 15.10
N THR A 264 6.42 25.11 16.07
CA THR A 264 7.61 25.65 16.75
C THR A 264 8.52 24.60 17.40
N PRO A 265 8.02 23.56 18.09
CA PRO A 265 8.89 22.49 18.60
C PRO A 265 9.57 21.69 17.49
N ILE A 266 8.92 21.54 16.33
CA ILE A 266 9.47 20.85 15.17
C ILE A 266 10.55 21.70 14.51
N GLU A 267 10.32 23.00 14.33
CA GLU A 267 11.33 23.97 13.84
C GLU A 267 12.59 23.90 14.70
N HIS A 268 12.46 24.02 16.02
CA HIS A 268 13.60 23.91 16.93
C HIS A 268 14.31 22.55 16.87
N ALA A 269 13.56 21.45 16.74
CA ALA A 269 14.16 20.11 16.63
C ALA A 269 14.92 19.93 15.31
N VAL A 270 14.39 20.49 14.22
CA VAL A 270 15.04 20.51 12.91
C VAL A 270 16.30 21.37 12.98
N ASP A 271 16.24 22.58 13.52
CA ASP A 271 17.41 23.45 13.69
C ASP A 271 18.52 22.77 14.50
N GLU A 272 18.18 22.13 15.61
CA GLU A 272 19.15 21.40 16.44
C GLU A 272 19.76 20.20 15.69
N LEU A 273 18.94 19.47 14.92
CA LEU A 273 19.41 18.36 14.11
C LEU A 273 20.38 18.85 13.02
N LEU A 274 20.02 19.91 12.31
CA LEU A 274 20.82 20.49 11.23
C LEU A 274 22.16 21.00 11.75
N ALA A 275 22.16 21.75 12.86
CA ALA A 275 23.39 22.25 13.47
C ALA A 275 24.37 21.10 13.80
N ARG A 276 23.85 19.96 14.28
CA ARG A 276 24.67 18.76 14.53
C ARG A 276 25.16 18.10 13.26
N LEU A 277 24.32 18.03 12.23
CA LEU A 277 24.71 17.48 10.94
C LEU A 277 25.87 18.31 10.34
N GLU A 278 25.77 19.64 10.35
CA GLU A 278 26.82 20.52 9.82
C GLU A 278 28.10 20.54 10.68
N GLU A 279 27.98 20.33 11.99
CA GLU A 279 29.14 20.16 12.86
C GLU A 279 29.87 18.83 12.59
N THR A 280 29.12 17.78 12.26
CA THR A 280 29.64 16.41 12.09
C THR A 280 30.16 16.16 10.67
N TRP A 281 29.48 16.69 9.65
CA TRP A 281 29.79 16.50 8.24
C TRP A 281 30.01 17.86 7.56
N PRO A 282 30.94 17.97 6.59
CA PRO A 282 31.21 19.21 5.86
C PRO A 282 30.12 19.48 4.82
N ILE A 283 28.88 19.61 5.28
CA ILE A 283 27.69 19.92 4.51
C ILE A 283 27.12 21.23 5.04
N HIS A 284 26.50 22.01 4.16
CA HIS A 284 25.87 23.26 4.51
C HIS A 284 24.47 23.31 3.91
N HIS A 285 23.56 23.94 4.64
CA HIS A 285 22.24 24.25 4.11
C HIS A 285 22.15 25.70 3.61
N ALA A 286 21.43 25.88 2.51
CA ALA A 286 21.05 27.17 1.97
C ALA A 286 19.56 27.43 2.30
N PRO A 287 19.20 28.67 2.72
CA PRO A 287 17.80 29.03 2.90
C PRO A 287 17.01 28.88 1.61
N HIS A 288 15.79 28.35 1.71
CA HIS A 288 14.85 28.21 0.60
C HIS A 288 13.46 28.67 1.03
N VAL A 289 12.73 29.37 0.15
CA VAL A 289 11.38 29.85 0.45
C VAL A 289 10.40 29.18 -0.49
N VAL A 290 9.45 28.46 0.11
CA VAL A 290 8.39 27.75 -0.62
C VAL A 290 7.09 28.53 -0.50
N THR A 291 6.41 28.77 -1.61
CA THR A 291 5.05 29.34 -1.57
C THR A 291 4.04 28.20 -1.65
N GLY A 292 3.27 28.00 -0.58
CA GLY A 292 2.24 26.97 -0.53
C GLY A 292 1.07 27.25 -1.47
N ALA A 293 0.19 26.26 -1.65
CA ALA A 293 -1.04 26.37 -2.42
C ALA A 293 -2.02 27.42 -1.85
N ASP A 294 -1.87 27.74 -0.56
CA ASP A 294 -2.57 28.84 0.12
C ASP A 294 -1.97 30.23 -0.16
N GLY A 295 -0.91 30.31 -0.97
CA GLY A 295 -0.18 31.54 -1.27
C GLY A 295 0.72 32.03 -0.13
N VAL A 296 0.84 31.27 0.96
CA VAL A 296 1.68 31.64 2.11
C VAL A 296 3.10 31.17 1.86
N ALA A 297 4.04 32.12 1.87
CA ALA A 297 5.47 31.84 1.84
C ALA A 297 5.92 31.24 3.18
N ARG A 298 6.69 30.16 3.11
CA ARG A 298 7.24 29.45 4.27
C ARG A 298 8.74 29.33 4.11
N GLU A 299 9.46 29.59 5.18
CA GLU A 299 10.91 29.45 5.23
C GLU A 299 11.27 27.99 5.47
N GLY A 300 12.20 27.50 4.67
CA GLY A 300 12.79 26.18 4.76
C GLY A 300 14.25 26.26 4.34
N ALA A 301 14.83 25.11 4.02
CA ALA A 301 16.20 25.06 3.54
C ALA A 301 16.46 23.79 2.73
N CYS A 302 17.56 23.82 2.00
CA CYS A 302 18.07 22.72 1.21
C CYS A 302 19.53 22.50 1.57
N PHE A 303 19.98 21.25 1.63
CA PHE A 303 21.41 21.01 1.61
C PHE A 303 21.98 21.31 0.23
N ASP A 304 23.15 21.93 0.20
CA ASP A 304 23.99 21.93 -1.00
C ASP A 304 24.41 20.49 -1.31
N ALA A 305 24.50 20.15 -2.60
CA ALA A 305 24.82 18.82 -3.13
C ALA A 305 25.73 18.01 -2.19
N LEU A 306 25.20 16.92 -1.63
CA LEU A 306 25.93 16.15 -0.61
C LEU A 306 27.22 15.57 -1.23
N PRO A 307 28.39 15.66 -0.57
CA PRO A 307 29.66 15.20 -1.15
C PRO A 307 29.67 13.73 -1.59
N LEU A 308 28.86 12.89 -0.92
CA LEU A 308 28.73 11.47 -1.22
C LEU A 308 27.65 11.17 -2.27
N LEU A 309 26.71 12.09 -2.48
CA LEU A 309 25.55 11.95 -3.36
C LEU A 309 25.28 13.33 -3.99
N PRO A 310 26.09 13.76 -4.99
CA PRO A 310 26.05 15.13 -5.51
C PRO A 310 24.72 15.49 -6.19
N ASP A 311 23.94 14.48 -6.61
CA ASP A 311 22.62 14.68 -7.18
C ASP A 311 21.51 14.77 -6.12
N LEU A 312 21.83 14.55 -4.85
CA LEU A 312 20.91 14.61 -3.72
C LEU A 312 21.09 15.96 -3.00
N ALA A 313 20.08 16.82 -3.11
CA ALA A 313 20.01 18.12 -2.45
C ALA A 313 18.74 18.22 -1.58
N PRO A 314 18.65 17.41 -0.50
CA PRO A 314 17.41 17.25 0.24
C PRO A 314 16.97 18.58 0.82
N CYS A 315 15.68 18.88 0.65
CA CYS A 315 15.06 20.10 1.11
C CYS A 315 13.97 19.81 2.12
N TRP A 316 13.73 20.74 3.03
CA TRP A 316 12.66 20.66 4.00
C TRP A 316 12.00 22.00 4.24
N VAL A 317 10.77 21.93 4.74
CA VAL A 317 10.02 23.09 5.25
C VAL A 317 9.09 22.61 6.36
N VAL A 318 8.96 23.42 7.41
CA VAL A 318 7.95 23.20 8.44
C VAL A 318 6.72 24.03 8.09
N THR A 319 5.59 23.36 7.92
CA THR A 319 4.30 24.01 7.69
C THR A 319 3.56 24.16 9.01
N ASP A 320 2.36 24.73 8.98
CA ASP A 320 1.46 24.79 10.13
C ASP A 320 1.08 23.39 10.66
N ARG A 321 1.17 22.36 9.82
CA ARG A 321 0.64 21.01 10.11
C ARG A 321 1.64 19.86 9.95
N ALA A 322 2.74 20.06 9.24
CA ALA A 322 3.68 18.99 8.93
C ALA A 322 5.09 19.50 8.64
N LEU A 323 6.07 18.66 8.98
CA LEU A 323 7.42 18.71 8.42
C LEU A 323 7.40 18.02 7.06
N VAL A 324 7.77 18.74 6.01
CA VAL A 324 7.80 18.22 4.64
C VAL A 324 9.25 18.06 4.22
N LEU A 325 9.60 16.89 3.72
CA LEU A 325 10.94 16.50 3.27
C LEU A 325 10.85 16.12 1.79
N ALA A 326 11.72 16.69 0.97
CA ALA A 326 11.79 16.43 -0.47
C ALA A 326 13.23 16.14 -0.91
N TYR A 327 13.34 15.47 -2.05
CA TYR A 327 14.64 15.14 -2.65
C TYR A 327 15.42 16.38 -3.12
N ASP A 328 14.70 17.41 -3.59
CA ASP A 328 15.24 18.67 -4.12
C ASP A 328 14.19 19.81 -4.01
N ALA A 329 14.63 21.04 -4.26
CA ALA A 329 13.76 22.23 -4.19
C ALA A 329 12.60 22.19 -5.20
N PRO A 330 12.81 21.83 -6.49
CA PRO A 330 11.71 21.72 -7.45
C PRO A 330 10.62 20.73 -7.02
N SER A 331 11.00 19.61 -6.40
CA SER A 331 10.05 18.62 -5.89
C SER A 331 9.27 19.15 -4.69
N LEU A 332 9.93 19.89 -3.79
CA LEU A 332 9.30 20.54 -2.65
C LEU A 332 8.27 21.59 -3.11
N ASP A 333 8.68 22.47 -4.02
CA ASP A 333 7.84 23.55 -4.55
C ASP A 333 6.60 23.00 -5.27
N ARG A 334 6.72 21.86 -5.96
CA ARG A 334 5.60 21.20 -6.63
C ARG A 334 4.65 20.52 -5.68
N ALA A 335 5.20 19.86 -4.67
CA ALA A 335 4.38 19.14 -3.71
C ALA A 335 3.55 20.11 -2.86
N LEU A 336 4.05 21.32 -2.60
CA LEU A 336 3.36 22.30 -1.77
C LEU A 336 2.69 23.43 -2.55
N GLY A 337 3.14 23.72 -3.78
CA GLY A 337 2.67 24.84 -4.57
C GLY A 337 1.24 24.66 -5.11
N ALA A 338 0.64 25.79 -5.50
CA ALA A 338 -0.67 25.79 -6.12
C ALA A 338 -0.68 24.94 -7.41
N PRO A 339 -1.78 24.23 -7.71
CA PRO A 339 -1.94 23.58 -9.01
C PRO A 339 -1.70 24.59 -10.12
N ALA A 340 -0.91 24.21 -11.14
CA ALA A 340 -0.75 25.03 -12.33
C ALA A 340 -2.12 25.21 -13.00
N VAL A 341 -2.73 26.39 -12.79
CA VAL A 341 -4.12 26.76 -13.15
C VAL A 341 -4.42 26.62 -14.67
N ALA A 342 -3.43 26.29 -15.50
CA ALA A 342 -3.59 26.14 -16.94
C ALA A 342 -3.99 24.73 -17.42
N ALA A 343 -3.93 23.69 -16.58
CA ALA A 343 -4.39 22.35 -16.95
C ALA A 343 -5.75 22.08 -16.31
N ALA A 344 -6.81 22.63 -16.92
CA ALA A 344 -8.17 22.24 -16.57
C ALA A 344 -8.27 20.70 -16.62
N PRO A 345 -8.78 20.04 -15.55
CA PRO A 345 -9.05 18.62 -15.64
C PRO A 345 -10.01 18.40 -16.82
N PRO A 346 -9.81 17.37 -17.68
CA PRO A 346 -10.86 16.99 -18.61
C PRO A 346 -12.14 16.83 -17.82
N SER A 347 -13.20 17.47 -18.30
CA SER A 347 -14.54 17.53 -17.73
C SER A 347 -15.05 16.15 -17.33
N GLY A 348 -14.78 15.79 -16.08
CA GLY A 348 -15.09 14.53 -15.41
C GLY A 348 -14.65 14.70 -13.97
N GLY A 349 -15.55 15.21 -13.13
CA GLY A 349 -15.24 15.82 -11.85
C GLY A 349 -14.41 14.94 -10.91
N ILE A 350 -13.16 15.34 -10.69
CA ILE A 350 -12.43 14.97 -9.47
C ILE A 350 -12.79 16.05 -8.44
N PRO A 351 -13.39 15.70 -7.28
CA PRO A 351 -13.55 16.67 -6.20
C PRO A 351 -12.17 17.21 -5.83
N ALA A 352 -12.04 18.54 -5.79
CA ALA A 352 -10.78 19.29 -5.62
C ALA A 352 -10.09 19.13 -4.24
N ALA A 353 -10.51 18.15 -3.44
CA ALA A 353 -9.78 17.66 -2.29
C ALA A 353 -9.79 16.15 -2.41
N SER A 354 -8.65 15.55 -2.74
CA SER A 354 -8.50 14.10 -2.64
C SER A 354 -8.67 13.73 -1.16
N ALA A 355 -9.90 13.34 -0.79
CA ALA A 355 -10.26 12.88 0.54
C ALA A 355 -9.79 11.43 0.71
N ILE A 356 -8.55 11.13 0.32
CA ILE A 356 -7.92 9.87 0.71
C ILE A 356 -7.93 9.87 2.23
N GLY A 357 -8.69 8.94 2.81
CA GLY A 357 -8.59 8.60 4.22
C GLY A 357 -7.25 7.91 4.45
N HIS A 358 -7.28 6.70 4.99
CA HIS A 358 -6.10 5.84 4.92
C HIS A 358 -6.08 5.19 3.54
N GLY A 359 -5.02 5.38 2.76
CA GLY A 359 -4.98 4.79 1.43
C GLY A 359 -3.89 5.29 0.49
N LEU A 360 -3.89 4.70 -0.69
CA LEU A 360 -2.98 4.93 -1.79
C LEU A 360 -3.77 5.28 -3.05
N GLU A 361 -3.37 6.34 -3.75
CA GLU A 361 -3.80 6.65 -5.11
C GLU A 361 -2.60 6.64 -6.05
N VAL A 362 -2.72 5.96 -7.19
CA VAL A 362 -1.74 5.94 -8.28
C VAL A 362 -2.42 6.39 -9.56
N HIS A 363 -1.93 7.49 -10.13
CA HIS A 363 -2.47 8.09 -11.35
C HIS A 363 -1.67 7.62 -12.57
N LEU A 364 -2.07 6.48 -13.13
CA LEU A 364 -1.39 5.84 -14.26
C LEU A 364 -1.45 6.72 -15.52
N ASP A 365 -2.53 7.46 -15.72
CA ASP A 365 -2.65 8.46 -16.79
C ASP A 365 -1.58 9.56 -16.71
N ARG A 366 -1.17 9.95 -15.50
CA ARG A 366 -0.10 10.92 -15.23
C ARG A 366 1.26 10.28 -15.44
N PHE A 367 1.44 9.04 -14.99
CA PHE A 367 2.64 8.27 -15.31
C PHE A 367 2.87 8.26 -16.82
N ALA A 368 1.88 7.87 -17.64
CA ALA A 368 1.98 7.90 -19.10
C ALA A 368 2.38 9.27 -19.69
N ARG A 369 2.06 10.39 -19.04
CA ARG A 369 2.52 11.72 -19.49
C ARG A 369 3.99 11.93 -19.19
N VAL A 370 4.42 11.63 -17.98
CA VAL A 370 5.83 11.75 -17.56
C VAL A 370 6.72 10.85 -18.40
N ASP A 371 6.29 9.61 -18.54
CA ASP A 371 6.89 8.57 -19.35
C ASP A 371 7.13 8.96 -20.81
N ARG A 372 6.18 9.66 -21.44
CA ARG A 372 6.33 10.16 -22.82
C ARG A 372 7.37 11.27 -22.91
N VAL A 373 7.46 12.12 -21.88
CA VAL A 373 8.49 13.17 -21.81
C VAL A 373 9.88 12.56 -21.62
N LEU A 374 10.00 11.57 -20.74
CA LEU A 374 11.28 10.92 -20.42
C LEU A 374 11.80 10.01 -21.53
N LEU A 375 10.91 9.25 -22.18
CA LEU A 375 11.32 8.19 -23.11
C LEU A 375 11.16 8.61 -24.58
N GLY A 376 10.58 9.79 -24.85
CA GLY A 376 10.40 10.38 -26.17
C GLY A 376 9.33 9.69 -27.03
N GLU A 377 9.50 8.39 -27.29
CA GLU A 377 8.58 7.57 -28.06
C GLU A 377 7.52 6.92 -27.15
N PRO A 378 6.25 6.81 -27.59
CA PRO A 378 5.26 6.01 -26.90
C PRO A 378 5.68 4.54 -26.96
N SER A 379 6.25 3.98 -25.89
CA SER A 379 6.42 2.53 -25.85
C SER A 379 5.07 1.91 -25.56
N THR A 380 4.59 1.08 -26.48
CA THR A 380 3.40 0.26 -26.27
C THR A 380 3.63 -0.77 -25.16
N GLY A 381 2.57 -1.09 -24.43
CA GLY A 381 2.59 -2.18 -23.46
C GLY A 381 2.88 -1.75 -22.04
N ARG A 382 2.51 -0.51 -21.66
CA ARG A 382 2.58 -0.02 -20.28
C ARG A 382 1.23 -0.15 -19.59
N PRO A 383 1.19 -0.38 -18.26
CA PRO A 383 -0.07 -0.39 -17.51
C PRO A 383 -0.90 0.88 -17.71
N SER A 384 -0.25 2.03 -17.91
CA SER A 384 -0.90 3.33 -18.16
C SER A 384 -1.56 3.47 -19.54
N ASP A 385 -1.28 2.56 -20.48
CA ASP A 385 -2.02 2.45 -21.73
C ASP A 385 -3.39 1.78 -21.52
N LEU A 386 -3.51 0.98 -20.45
CA LEU A 386 -4.67 0.14 -20.18
C LEU A 386 -5.52 0.65 -19.03
N TYR A 387 -4.92 1.34 -18.07
CA TYR A 387 -5.57 1.74 -16.83
C TYR A 387 -5.31 3.22 -16.54
N GLU A 388 -6.30 3.89 -15.95
CA GLU A 388 -6.23 5.32 -15.60
C GLU A 388 -5.70 5.53 -14.19
N ARG A 389 -6.21 4.72 -13.26
CA ARG A 389 -6.02 4.94 -11.84
C ARG A 389 -6.11 3.62 -11.09
N LEU A 390 -5.22 3.48 -10.11
CA LEU A 390 -5.33 2.50 -9.04
C LEU A 390 -5.65 3.25 -7.75
N SER A 391 -6.67 2.83 -7.03
CA SER A 391 -6.99 3.34 -5.70
C SER A 391 -7.02 2.20 -4.70
N LEU A 392 -6.54 2.45 -3.48
CA LEU A 392 -6.61 1.55 -2.34
C LEU A 392 -7.00 2.37 -1.12
N ARG A 393 -8.01 1.91 -0.41
CA ARG A 393 -8.51 2.50 0.83
C ARG A 393 -8.51 1.45 1.91
N LEU A 394 -8.02 1.86 3.07
CA LEU A 394 -7.94 1.06 4.27
C LEU A 394 -8.81 1.74 5.33
N ALA A 395 -9.46 0.96 6.18
CA ALA A 395 -10.09 1.50 7.39
C ALA A 395 -10.11 0.46 8.49
N ALA A 396 -9.87 0.90 9.73
CA ALA A 396 -10.03 0.06 10.90
C ALA A 396 -11.47 -0.47 10.98
N ALA A 397 -11.61 -1.76 11.30
CA ALA A 397 -12.87 -2.45 11.44
C ALA A 397 -12.95 -3.16 12.80
N PRO A 398 -14.17 -3.49 13.29
CA PRO A 398 -14.34 -4.15 14.59
C PRO A 398 -13.51 -5.43 14.71
N GLY A 399 -13.02 -5.70 15.92
CA GLY A 399 -12.23 -6.91 16.21
C GLY A 399 -10.77 -6.84 15.72
N GLY A 400 -10.21 -5.64 15.53
CA GLY A 400 -8.82 -5.47 15.09
C GLY A 400 -8.60 -5.77 13.60
N ARG A 401 -9.68 -5.91 12.82
CA ARG A 401 -9.62 -6.11 11.37
C ARG A 401 -9.35 -4.80 10.65
N VAL A 402 -8.86 -4.90 9.43
CA VAL A 402 -8.72 -3.79 8.49
C VAL A 402 -9.59 -4.07 7.28
N SER A 403 -10.58 -3.23 7.03
CA SER A 403 -11.34 -3.26 5.78
C SER A 403 -10.49 -2.73 4.64
N ILE A 404 -10.56 -3.41 3.50
CA ILE A 404 -9.82 -3.08 2.29
C ILE A 404 -10.84 -2.82 1.18
N ARG A 405 -10.66 -1.71 0.48
CA ARG A 405 -11.31 -1.45 -0.81
C ARG A 405 -10.26 -0.99 -1.81
N ALA A 406 -10.20 -1.60 -2.97
CA ALA A 406 -9.32 -1.16 -4.03
C ALA A 406 -10.04 -1.15 -5.37
N SER A 407 -9.62 -0.28 -6.27
CA SER A 407 -10.12 -0.24 -7.64
C SER A 407 -9.00 -0.03 -8.64
N LEU A 408 -9.10 -0.69 -9.79
CA LEU A 408 -8.25 -0.48 -10.95
C LEU A 408 -9.13 -0.07 -12.12
N GLU A 409 -9.08 1.21 -12.46
CA GLU A 409 -9.97 1.81 -13.46
C GLU A 409 -9.42 1.57 -14.86
N ALA A 410 -10.12 0.77 -15.65
CA ALA A 410 -9.79 0.52 -17.05
C ALA A 410 -10.05 1.76 -17.92
N ARG A 411 -9.12 2.02 -18.84
CA ARG A 411 -9.28 3.04 -19.88
C ARG A 411 -10.39 2.65 -20.86
N PRO A 412 -11.21 3.62 -21.31
CA PRO A 412 -12.28 3.39 -22.28
C PRO A 412 -11.78 2.83 -23.61
#